data_AF-A0A6J5JH59-F1
#
_entry.id   AF-A0A6J5JH59-F1
#
_cell.length_a   1.000
_cell.length_b   1.000
_cell.length_c   1.000
_cell.angle_alpha   90.00
_cell.angle_beta   90.00
_cell.angle_gamma   90.00
#
_symmetry.space_group_name_H-M   'P 1'
#
loop_
_entity.id
_entity.type
_entity.pdbx_description
1 polymer ?
#
loop_
_entity_poly.entity_id
_entity_poly.type
_entity_poly.pdbx_seq_one_letter_code
_entity_poly.pdbx_strand_id
1 'polypeptide(L)'
;MTVTWLSPAALGIVESGSTYCGGAHPNNHYDPVTFDLLRGTYLDWDRVIDATAAGKDGDPGTSPALVSFITRLRDKAESGAHPTDGDGDSMACADVFPEYLAFEFDAPGKLSFVVSGIGHAASACLGPQLDVPFAALAPILKPGGSRYLVPGVKLK
;
A
#
# COMPACT_ATOMS: atom_id res chain seq x y z
N MET A 1 -16.35 -2.70 5.27
CA MET A 1 -15.59 -1.58 5.86
C MET A 1 -15.17 -1.96 7.26
N THR A 2 -13.87 -1.85 7.56
CA THR A 2 -13.26 -2.20 8.84
C THR A 2 -12.26 -1.13 9.24
N VAL A 3 -12.24 -0.74 10.51
CA VAL A 3 -11.17 0.12 11.05
C VAL A 3 -9.95 -0.75 11.31
N THR A 4 -8.88 -0.55 10.55
CA THR A 4 -7.67 -1.38 10.64
C THR A 4 -6.65 -0.83 11.64
N TRP A 5 -6.67 0.48 11.87
CA TRP A 5 -5.66 1.15 12.69
C TRP A 5 -6.16 2.42 13.35
N LEU A 6 -5.75 2.65 14.59
CA LEU A 6 -5.95 3.92 15.27
C LEU A 6 -4.71 4.32 16.07
N SER A 7 -4.21 5.52 15.82
CA SER A 7 -3.17 6.20 16.61
C SER A 7 -3.60 7.64 16.90
N PRO A 8 -2.85 8.40 17.72
CA PRO A 8 -3.12 9.83 17.89
C PRO A 8 -2.99 10.66 16.59
N ALA A 9 -2.31 10.14 15.57
CA ALA A 9 -2.01 10.87 14.34
C ALA A 9 -2.79 10.37 13.12
N ALA A 10 -3.24 9.11 13.11
CA ALA A 10 -3.88 8.50 11.96
C ALA A 10 -4.98 7.50 12.33
N LEU A 11 -6.02 7.45 11.49
CA LEU A 11 -7.07 6.43 11.51
C LEU A 11 -7.07 5.71 10.16
N GLY A 12 -6.76 4.43 10.15
CA GLY A 12 -6.79 3.56 8.96
C GLY A 12 -8.09 2.80 8.87
N ILE A 13 -8.67 2.76 7.68
CA ILE A 13 -9.91 2.06 7.35
C ILE A 13 -9.68 1.30 6.04
N VAL A 14 -10.21 0.08 5.94
CA VAL A 14 -10.28 -0.65 4.67
C VAL A 14 -11.74 -0.89 4.32
N GLU A 15 -12.12 -0.48 3.12
CA GLU A 15 -13.33 -0.96 2.47
C GLU A 15 -12.95 -2.10 1.53
N SER A 16 -13.50 -3.28 1.77
CA SER A 16 -13.27 -4.44 0.91
C SER A 16 -14.54 -5.27 0.80
N GLY A 17 -14.66 -5.97 -0.32
CA GLY A 17 -15.83 -6.77 -0.61
C GLY A 17 -15.82 -7.33 -2.02
N SER A 18 -16.90 -8.04 -2.32
CA SER A 18 -17.10 -8.70 -3.60
C SER A 18 -18.54 -8.52 -4.01
N THR A 19 -18.77 -7.91 -5.17
CA THR A 19 -20.12 -7.79 -5.75
C THR A 19 -20.23 -8.74 -6.94
N TYR A 20 -21.22 -9.63 -6.92
CA TYR A 20 -21.48 -10.54 -8.04
C TYR A 20 -22.86 -10.26 -8.64
N CYS A 21 -22.87 -9.74 -9.87
CA CYS A 21 -24.08 -9.41 -10.63
C CYS A 21 -24.33 -10.38 -11.79
N GLY A 22 -23.69 -11.56 -11.79
CA GLY A 22 -23.61 -12.48 -12.94
C GLY A 22 -22.36 -12.26 -13.80
N GLY A 23 -22.10 -13.16 -14.75
CA GLY A 23 -20.90 -13.15 -15.61
C GLY A 23 -19.78 -14.08 -15.14
N ALA A 24 -18.60 -13.93 -15.72
CA ALA A 24 -17.47 -14.84 -15.51
C ALA A 24 -16.78 -14.68 -14.14
N HIS A 25 -16.70 -13.45 -13.61
CA HIS A 25 -15.98 -13.15 -12.37
C HIS A 25 -16.71 -12.10 -11.53
N PRO A 26 -16.60 -12.16 -10.19
CA PRO A 26 -17.09 -11.12 -9.30
C PRO A 26 -16.22 -9.85 -9.36
N ASN A 27 -16.83 -8.72 -9.04
CA ASN A 27 -16.13 -7.44 -8.87
C ASN A 27 -15.61 -7.32 -7.43
N ASN A 28 -14.37 -7.74 -7.24
CA ASN A 28 -13.66 -7.63 -5.96
C ASN A 28 -13.02 -6.25 -5.84
N HIS A 29 -13.03 -5.67 -4.63
CA HIS A 29 -12.33 -4.43 -4.32
C HIS A 29 -11.65 -4.51 -2.95
N TYR A 30 -10.59 -3.71 -2.80
CA TYR A 30 -9.84 -3.51 -1.58
C TYR A 30 -9.28 -2.10 -1.58
N ASP A 31 -9.89 -1.24 -0.79
CA ASP A 31 -9.74 0.21 -0.86
C ASP A 31 -9.33 0.72 0.53
N PRO A 32 -8.01 0.79 0.82
CA PRO A 32 -7.52 1.37 2.07
C PRO A 32 -7.62 2.90 2.01
N VAL A 33 -8.12 3.47 3.10
CA VAL A 33 -8.25 4.91 3.29
C VAL A 33 -7.66 5.27 4.65
N THR A 34 -6.85 6.32 4.70
CA THR A 34 -6.28 6.81 5.96
C THR A 34 -6.69 8.26 6.19
N PHE A 35 -7.16 8.57 7.40
CA PHE A 35 -7.43 9.92 7.87
C PHE A 35 -6.25 10.46 8.67
N ASP A 36 -5.84 11.70 8.37
CA ASP A 36 -4.91 12.51 9.16
C ASP A 36 -5.67 13.13 10.34
N LEU A 37 -5.46 12.59 11.54
CA LEU A 37 -6.10 13.07 12.77
C LEU A 37 -5.44 14.33 13.32
N LEU A 38 -4.23 14.68 12.88
CA LEU A 38 -3.58 15.94 13.23
C LEU A 38 -4.18 17.12 12.49
N ARG A 39 -4.88 16.89 11.37
CA ARG A 39 -5.42 17.93 10.49
C ARG A 39 -6.90 17.80 10.15
N GLY A 40 -7.53 16.67 10.46
CA GLY A 40 -8.96 16.44 10.17
C GLY A 40 -9.27 16.31 8.68
N THR A 41 -8.37 15.67 7.91
CA THR A 41 -8.51 15.45 6.45
C THR A 41 -8.09 14.02 6.08
N TYR A 42 -8.29 13.60 4.83
CA TYR A 42 -7.59 12.41 4.31
C TYR A 42 -6.08 12.61 4.35
N LEU A 43 -5.36 11.55 4.71
CA LEU A 43 -3.91 11.57 4.77
C LEU A 43 -3.33 11.62 3.36
N ASP A 44 -2.66 12.72 3.08
CA ASP A 44 -1.76 12.86 1.95
C ASP A 44 -0.43 12.15 2.28
N TRP A 45 -0.20 11.01 1.63
CA TRP A 45 0.98 10.18 1.88
C TRP A 45 2.30 10.86 1.52
N ASP A 46 2.30 11.89 0.66
CA ASP A 46 3.50 12.68 0.37
C ASP A 46 3.96 13.53 1.56
N ARG A 47 3.14 13.64 2.61
CA ARG A 47 3.53 14.24 3.90
C ARG A 47 4.29 13.27 4.82
N VAL A 48 4.15 11.97 4.57
CA VAL A 48 4.77 10.92 5.39
C VAL A 48 6.06 10.46 4.74
N ILE A 49 5.97 10.03 3.49
CA ILE A 49 7.08 9.50 2.69
C ILE A 49 7.13 10.23 1.35
N ASP A 50 8.25 10.12 0.64
CA ASP A 50 8.40 10.62 -0.73
C ASP A 50 7.59 9.77 -1.69
N ALA A 51 6.27 9.97 -1.69
CA ALA A 51 5.33 9.12 -2.40
C ALA A 51 5.13 9.58 -3.85
N THR A 52 5.07 10.88 -4.08
CA THR A 52 4.62 11.46 -5.35
C THR A 52 5.70 12.30 -6.02
N ALA A 53 5.66 12.35 -7.35
CA ALA A 53 6.44 13.27 -8.16
C ALA A 53 5.54 13.86 -9.26
N ALA A 54 5.93 15.00 -9.81
CA ALA A 54 5.26 15.56 -10.99
C ALA A 54 5.41 14.59 -12.17
N GLY A 55 4.28 14.11 -12.70
CA GLY A 55 4.24 13.27 -13.90
C GLY A 55 4.43 14.07 -15.18
N LYS A 56 4.55 13.35 -16.30
CA LYS A 56 4.85 13.95 -17.62
C LYS A 56 3.76 14.90 -18.13
N ASP A 57 2.52 14.73 -17.66
CA ASP A 57 1.35 15.50 -18.11
C ASP A 57 0.71 16.34 -16.99
N GLY A 58 1.42 16.52 -15.87
CA GLY A 58 0.92 17.24 -14.69
C GLY A 58 0.18 16.36 -13.67
N ASP A 59 -0.14 15.12 -14.04
CA ASP A 59 -0.70 14.13 -13.12
C ASP A 59 0.35 13.66 -12.08
N PRO A 60 -0.03 13.46 -10.81
CA PRO A 60 0.89 12.92 -9.81
C PRO A 60 1.30 11.49 -10.17
N GLY A 61 2.61 11.26 -10.34
CA GLY A 61 3.19 9.93 -10.50
C GLY A 61 3.85 9.44 -9.20
N THR A 62 4.24 8.16 -9.16
CA THR A 62 5.05 7.62 -8.05
C THR A 62 6.46 8.21 -8.08
N SER A 63 6.99 8.63 -6.92
CA SER A 63 8.33 9.23 -6.86
C SER A 63 9.44 8.23 -7.24
N PRO A 64 10.57 8.68 -7.83
CA PRO A 64 11.72 7.81 -8.08
C PRO A 64 12.32 7.18 -6.82
N ALA A 65 12.25 7.89 -5.69
CA ALA A 65 12.74 7.40 -4.40
C ALA A 65 11.91 6.21 -3.91
N LEU A 66 10.59 6.30 -4.05
CA LEU A 66 9.65 5.24 -3.70
C LEU A 66 9.76 4.04 -4.64
N VAL A 67 9.83 4.27 -5.94
CA VAL A 67 10.07 3.20 -6.93
C VAL A 67 11.34 2.43 -6.56
N SER A 68 12.46 3.15 -6.37
CA SER A 68 13.73 2.53 -6.00
C SER A 68 13.68 1.79 -4.66
N PHE A 69 12.87 2.29 -3.71
CA PHE A 69 12.68 1.66 -2.41
C PHE A 69 11.91 0.34 -2.53
N ILE A 70 10.79 0.34 -3.26
CA ILE A 70 9.97 -0.85 -3.52
C ILE A 70 10.78 -1.91 -4.27
N THR A 71 11.53 -1.54 -5.32
CA THR A 71 12.39 -2.48 -6.06
C THR A 71 13.35 -3.20 -5.12
N ARG A 72 14.06 -2.46 -4.26
CA ARG A 72 14.98 -3.07 -3.29
C ARG A 72 14.29 -3.98 -2.28
N LEU A 73 13.05 -3.67 -1.88
CA LEU A 73 12.28 -4.52 -0.98
C LEU A 73 11.90 -5.83 -1.68
N ARG A 74 11.48 -5.76 -2.94
CA ARG A 74 11.16 -6.93 -3.75
C ARG A 74 12.37 -7.82 -3.95
N ASP A 75 13.50 -7.26 -4.40
CA ASP A 75 14.74 -8.00 -4.62
C ASP A 75 15.19 -8.75 -3.35
N LYS A 76 15.03 -8.11 -2.18
CA LYS A 76 15.33 -8.73 -0.88
C LYS A 76 14.35 -9.85 -0.52
N ALA A 77 13.05 -9.67 -0.78
CA ALA A 77 12.04 -10.69 -0.53
C ALA A 77 12.24 -11.92 -1.42
N GLU A 78 12.57 -11.72 -2.70
CA GLU A 78 12.84 -12.80 -3.67
C GLU A 78 14.15 -13.55 -3.36
N SER A 79 15.15 -12.87 -2.79
CA SER A 79 16.38 -13.51 -2.31
C SER A 79 16.18 -14.48 -1.11
N GLY A 80 14.98 -14.47 -0.51
CA GLY A 80 14.57 -15.31 0.62
C GLY A 80 13.59 -16.41 0.23
N ALA A 81 13.93 -17.27 -0.75
CA ALA A 81 13.26 -18.53 -1.10
C ALA A 81 11.73 -18.53 -1.34
N HIS A 82 11.32 -18.93 -2.55
CA HIS A 82 10.07 -19.69 -2.74
C HIS A 82 10.36 -21.01 -3.47
N PRO A 83 10.02 -22.16 -2.86
CA PRO A 83 9.76 -23.39 -3.59
C PRO A 83 8.25 -23.49 -3.85
N THR A 84 7.78 -23.09 -5.04
CA THR A 84 6.62 -23.70 -5.71
C THR A 84 6.54 -23.25 -7.17
N ASP A 85 6.68 -24.25 -8.04
CA ASP A 85 5.97 -24.51 -9.29
C ASP A 85 6.06 -23.52 -10.45
N GLY A 86 6.69 -24.02 -11.52
CA GLY A 86 6.92 -23.33 -12.77
C GLY A 86 5.65 -23.02 -13.55
N ASP A 87 5.58 -21.78 -14.02
CA ASP A 87 5.51 -21.47 -15.45
C ASP A 87 6.01 -20.02 -15.61
N GLY A 88 6.77 -19.76 -16.68
CA GLY A 88 7.60 -18.56 -16.84
C GLY A 88 6.87 -17.23 -17.09
N ASP A 89 5.62 -17.07 -16.62
CA ASP A 89 4.77 -15.90 -16.90
C ASP A 89 3.87 -15.47 -15.72
N SER A 90 4.20 -15.90 -14.49
CA SER A 90 3.48 -15.44 -13.29
C SER A 90 3.99 -14.07 -12.85
N MET A 91 3.23 -13.02 -13.15
CA MET A 91 3.45 -11.67 -12.61
C MET A 91 3.37 -11.70 -11.08
N ALA A 92 4.38 -11.15 -10.39
CA ALA A 92 4.29 -10.96 -8.95
C ALA A 92 3.29 -9.83 -8.68
N CYS A 93 2.40 -9.97 -7.71
CA CYS A 93 1.40 -8.93 -7.43
C CYS A 93 2.01 -7.56 -7.10
N ALA A 94 3.26 -7.51 -6.63
CA ALA A 94 3.99 -6.26 -6.43
C ALA A 94 4.38 -5.55 -7.75
N ASP A 95 4.38 -6.23 -8.90
CA ASP A 95 4.73 -5.66 -10.22
C ASP A 95 3.73 -4.60 -10.67
N VAL A 96 2.50 -4.65 -10.18
CA VAL A 96 1.41 -3.74 -10.57
C VAL A 96 1.36 -2.45 -9.74
N PHE A 97 2.25 -2.29 -8.75
CA PHE A 97 2.30 -1.09 -7.92
C PHE A 97 2.38 0.25 -8.68
N PRO A 98 3.09 0.40 -9.82
CA PRO A 98 3.15 1.69 -10.51
C PRO A 98 1.78 2.32 -10.81
N GLU A 99 0.75 1.49 -11.01
CA GLU A 99 -0.62 1.93 -11.31
C GLU A 99 -1.59 1.78 -10.13
N TYR A 100 -1.37 0.78 -9.27
CA TYR A 100 -2.37 0.35 -8.27
C TYR A 100 -1.87 0.46 -6.82
N LEU A 101 -0.75 1.15 -6.58
CA LEU A 101 -0.18 1.30 -5.24
C LEU A 101 -1.06 2.18 -4.35
N ALA A 102 -1.44 1.61 -3.22
CA ALA A 102 -1.96 2.30 -2.06
C ALA A 102 -1.15 1.93 -0.80
N PHE A 103 -1.48 2.57 0.32
CA PHE A 103 -0.79 2.37 1.58
C PHE A 103 -1.80 2.12 2.70
N GLU A 104 -1.42 1.24 3.62
CA GLU A 104 -2.27 0.87 4.75
C GLU A 104 -1.45 0.77 6.05
N PHE A 105 -2.01 1.34 7.12
CA PHE A 105 -1.63 0.95 8.47
C PHE A 105 -2.53 -0.21 8.92
N ASP A 106 -1.96 -1.39 9.15
CA ASP A 106 -2.70 -2.61 9.52
C ASP A 106 -2.07 -3.38 10.69
N ALA A 107 -0.85 -3.02 11.12
CA ALA A 107 -0.24 -3.54 12.34
C ALA A 107 0.77 -2.56 12.97
N PRO A 108 1.09 -2.72 14.26
CA PRO A 108 2.04 -1.84 14.93
C PRO A 108 3.43 -1.85 14.31
N GLY A 109 3.96 -0.64 14.07
CA GLY A 109 5.34 -0.45 13.65
C GLY A 109 5.61 -0.82 12.20
N LYS A 110 4.59 -1.05 11.36
CA LYS A 110 4.75 -1.34 9.94
C LYS A 110 3.78 -0.55 9.07
N LEU A 111 4.21 -0.29 7.83
CA LEU A 111 3.43 0.24 6.73
C LEU A 111 3.30 -0.84 5.67
N SER A 112 2.09 -1.07 5.19
CA SER A 112 1.79 -2.04 4.14
C SER A 112 1.63 -1.34 2.80
N PHE A 113 2.29 -1.88 1.77
CA PHE A 113 2.15 -1.49 0.37
C PHE A 113 1.10 -2.40 -0.24
N VAL A 114 0.02 -1.78 -0.71
CA VAL A 114 -1.24 -2.44 -1.05
C VAL A 114 -1.51 -2.28 -2.54
N VAL A 115 -2.04 -3.32 -3.17
CA VAL A 115 -2.66 -3.20 -4.49
C VAL A 115 -4.15 -2.91 -4.29
N SER A 116 -4.61 -1.79 -4.85
CA SER A 116 -5.99 -1.32 -4.77
C SER A 116 -6.48 -0.90 -6.16
N GLY A 117 -7.77 -1.13 -6.44
CA GLY A 117 -8.38 -0.72 -7.71
C GLY A 117 -7.98 -1.52 -8.97
N ILE A 118 -7.26 -2.63 -8.83
CA ILE A 118 -6.89 -3.48 -9.97
C ILE A 118 -8.11 -4.21 -10.55
N GLY A 119 -8.16 -4.34 -11.88
CA GLY A 119 -9.26 -4.98 -12.58
C GLY A 119 -9.40 -6.47 -12.31
N HIS A 120 -10.58 -7.01 -12.67
CA HIS A 120 -11.03 -8.39 -12.42
C HIS A 120 -10.00 -9.48 -12.75
N ALA A 121 -9.20 -9.30 -13.82
CA ALA A 121 -8.21 -10.27 -14.29
C ALA A 121 -7.08 -10.54 -13.28
N ALA A 122 -6.77 -9.57 -12.42
CA ALA A 122 -5.72 -9.67 -11.41
C ALA A 122 -6.26 -9.40 -9.99
N SER A 123 -7.56 -9.65 -9.78
CA SER A 123 -8.22 -9.40 -8.49
C SER A 123 -7.64 -10.21 -7.32
N ALA A 124 -6.93 -11.31 -7.60
CA ALA A 124 -6.17 -12.08 -6.61
C ALA A 124 -5.02 -11.27 -5.96
N CYS A 125 -4.57 -10.19 -6.60
CA CYS A 125 -3.53 -9.32 -6.09
C CYS A 125 -4.05 -8.22 -5.16
N LEU A 126 -5.37 -8.03 -5.01
CA LEU A 126 -5.92 -7.00 -4.13
C LEU A 126 -5.45 -7.21 -2.67
N GLY A 127 -5.09 -6.12 -2.00
CA GLY A 127 -4.66 -6.13 -0.61
C GLY A 127 -3.14 -5.97 -0.41
N PRO A 128 -2.66 -6.13 0.84
CA PRO A 128 -1.25 -5.97 1.20
C PRO A 128 -0.35 -6.96 0.44
N GLN A 129 0.69 -6.44 -0.22
CA GLN A 129 1.67 -7.24 -0.96
C GLN A 129 3.08 -7.14 -0.38
N LEU A 130 3.46 -6.00 0.20
CA LEU A 130 4.75 -5.85 0.90
C LEU A 130 4.57 -5.12 2.23
N ASP A 131 5.18 -5.68 3.28
CA ASP A 131 5.23 -5.08 4.62
C ASP A 131 6.58 -4.40 4.86
N VAL A 132 6.55 -3.19 5.43
CA VAL A 132 7.76 -2.41 5.72
C VAL A 132 7.74 -1.92 7.15
N PRO A 133 8.72 -2.30 8.00
CA PRO A 133 8.87 -1.71 9.32
C PRO A 133 9.07 -0.19 9.22
N PHE A 134 8.46 0.58 10.11
CA PHE A 134 8.58 2.06 10.12
C PHE A 134 10.04 2.54 10.14
N ALA A 135 10.92 1.83 10.84
CA ALA A 135 12.35 2.14 10.86
C ALA A 135 13.00 2.05 9.47
N ALA A 136 12.52 1.15 8.60
CA ALA A 136 13.05 0.97 7.26
C ALA A 136 12.61 2.07 6.29
N LEU A 137 11.57 2.87 6.63
CA LEU A 137 11.11 4.00 5.81
C LEU A 137 12.06 5.21 5.86
N ALA A 138 13.04 5.22 6.76
CA ALA A 138 13.97 6.35 6.95
C ALA A 138 14.57 6.93 5.65
N PRO A 139 14.95 6.13 4.62
CA PRO A 139 15.51 6.66 3.37
C PRO A 139 14.53 7.46 2.51
N ILE A 140 13.22 7.29 2.71
CA ILE A 140 12.17 7.95 1.93
C ILE A 140 11.27 8.82 2.82
N LEU A 141 11.61 9.03 4.09
CA LEU A 141 10.77 9.75 5.02
C LEU A 141 10.83 11.27 4.76
N LYS A 142 9.67 11.93 4.69
CA LYS A 142 9.58 13.38 4.54
C LYS A 142 9.78 14.09 5.88
N PRO A 143 10.18 15.37 5.89
CA PRO A 143 10.23 16.18 7.11
C PRO A 143 8.88 16.17 7.84
N GLY A 144 8.88 15.73 9.10
CA GLY A 144 7.68 15.62 9.92
C GLY A 144 6.85 14.34 9.71
N GLY A 145 7.20 13.49 8.74
CA GLY A 145 6.50 12.23 8.46
C GLY A 145 6.53 11.23 9.62
N SER A 146 7.58 11.26 10.45
CA SER A 146 7.69 10.43 11.65
C SER A 146 6.56 10.65 12.66
N ARG A 147 5.84 11.78 12.60
CA ARG A 147 4.67 12.05 13.45
C ARG A 147 3.52 11.08 13.22
N TYR A 148 3.45 10.48 12.03
CA TYR A 148 2.43 9.48 11.68
C TYR A 148 2.90 8.05 11.97
N LEU A 149 4.22 7.83 12.06
CA LEU A 149 4.85 6.53 12.33
C LEU A 149 4.91 6.23 13.84
N VAL A 150 3.80 6.47 14.53
CA VAL A 150 3.68 6.27 15.99
C VAL A 150 2.97 4.95 16.28
N PRO A 151 3.28 4.29 17.41
CA PRO A 151 2.51 3.14 17.85
C PRO A 151 1.02 3.49 17.97
N GLY A 152 0.20 2.56 17.56
CA GLY A 152 -1.26 2.63 17.62
C GLY A 152 -1.82 1.24 17.90
N VAL A 153 -3.12 1.13 17.83
CA VAL A 153 -3.84 -0.13 18.06
C VAL A 153 -4.42 -0.64 16.75
N LYS A 154 -4.18 -1.92 16.46
CA LYS A 154 -4.93 -2.63 15.44
C LYS A 154 -6.34 -2.86 15.98
N LEU A 155 -7.33 -2.39 15.24
CA LEU A 155 -8.74 -2.62 15.57
C LEU A 155 -9.26 -3.78 14.71
N LYS A 156 -10.17 -4.57 15.27
CA LYS A 156 -10.75 -5.75 14.63
C LYS A 156 -12.03 -5.38 13.89
#